data_AF-A0A1G6R2L2-F1
#
_entry.id   AF-A0A1G6R2L2-F1
#
_cell.length_a   1.000
_cell.length_b   1.000
_cell.length_c   1.000
_cell.angle_alpha   90.00
_cell.angle_beta   90.00
_cell.angle_gamma   90.00
#
_symmetry.space_group_name_H-M   'P 1'
#
loop_
_entity.id
_entity.type
_entity.pdbx_description
1 polymer ?
#
loop_
_entity_poly.entity_id
_entity_poly.type
_entity_poly.pdbx_seq_one_letter_code
_entity_poly.pdbx_strand_id
1 'polypeptide(L)'
;MLFVYEEEMARHESITIRLSRELSEKLDHLARQTGRQPSALAIEAVTTYVERELPIVESIQRGLADVRAGRVTPHAEVMDSIDALIAAAQRPES
;
A
#
# COMPACT_ATOMS: atom_id res chain seq x y z
N MET A 1 -23.08 30.73 10.15
CA MET A 1 -21.88 31.16 9.42
C MET A 1 -20.67 30.63 10.17
N LEU A 2 -19.96 29.68 9.53
CA LEU A 2 -18.69 29.04 9.90
C LEU A 2 -18.43 28.77 11.40
N PHE A 3 -18.92 27.65 11.93
CA PHE A 3 -18.39 27.06 13.17
C PHE A 3 -18.06 25.56 13.03
N VAL A 4 -18.10 25.05 11.80
CA VAL A 4 -17.73 23.69 11.40
C VAL A 4 -16.67 23.80 10.30
N TYR A 5 -15.47 24.26 10.65
CA TYR A 5 -14.33 24.28 9.72
C TYR A 5 -12.97 24.00 10.40
N GLU A 6 -12.95 23.50 11.64
CA GLU A 6 -11.68 23.26 12.37
C GLU A 6 -11.57 21.88 13.04
N GLU A 7 -12.63 21.06 13.13
CA GLU A 7 -12.51 19.71 13.73
C GLU A 7 -11.93 18.64 12.79
N GLU A 8 -11.83 18.94 11.49
CA GLU A 8 -11.15 18.13 10.47
C GLU A 8 -9.74 18.68 10.12
N MET A 9 -9.15 19.50 10.98
CA MET A 9 -7.70 19.77 10.91
C MET A 9 -6.96 18.49 11.31
N ALA A 10 -6.47 17.77 10.30
CA ALA A 10 -5.70 16.52 10.37
C ALA A 10 -5.22 16.15 11.77
N ARG A 11 -5.93 15.19 12.39
CA ARG A 11 -5.52 14.58 13.66
C ARG A 11 -4.13 13.96 13.43
N HIS A 12 -3.10 14.62 13.96
CA HIS A 12 -1.72 14.22 13.78
C HIS A 12 -1.24 13.53 15.04
N GLU A 13 -0.73 12.32 14.87
CA GLU A 13 -0.05 11.59 15.93
C GLU A 13 1.47 11.74 15.76
N SER A 14 2.17 11.96 16.86
CA SER A 14 3.63 12.05 16.86
C SER A 14 4.21 10.79 17.48
N ILE A 15 5.22 10.25 16.82
CA ILE A 15 5.99 9.10 17.32
C ILE A 15 7.45 9.52 17.46
N THR A 16 8.10 9.07 18.53
CA THR A 16 9.56 9.26 18.70
C THR A 16 10.28 8.01 18.22
N ILE A 17 11.06 8.13 17.16
CA ILE A 17 11.82 7.01 16.56
C ILE A 17 13.29 7.16 16.93
N ARG A 18 13.92 6.06 17.37
CA ARG A 18 15.38 6.02 17.58
C ARG A 18 16.06 5.50 16.32
N LEU A 19 16.92 6.31 15.72
CA LEU A 19 17.72 5.93 14.56
C LEU A 19 19.13 5.53 15.01
N SER A 20 19.77 4.64 14.26
CA SER A 20 21.22 4.47 14.40
C SER A 20 21.93 5.77 14.01
N ARG A 21 23.12 6.01 14.57
CA ARG A 21 23.91 7.20 14.25
C ARG A 21 24.15 7.33 12.75
N GLU A 22 24.55 6.23 12.10
CA GLU A 22 24.80 6.19 10.66
C GLU A 22 23.55 6.54 9.83
N LEU A 23 22.37 6.04 10.21
CA LEU A 23 21.13 6.33 9.51
C LEU A 23 20.72 7.80 9.67
N SER A 24 20.88 8.37 10.87
CA SER A 24 20.63 9.79 11.12
C SER A 24 21.52 10.68 10.23
N GLU A 25 22.83 10.36 10.15
CA GLU A 25 23.77 11.11 9.32
C GLU A 25 23.43 11.04 7.82
N LYS A 26 23.00 9.86 7.34
CA LYS A 26 22.52 9.68 5.96
C LYS A 26 21.24 10.48 5.68
N LEU A 27 20.29 10.46 6.60
CA LEU A 27 19.03 11.21 6.47
C LEU A 27 19.30 12.72 6.44
N ASP A 28 20.17 13.22 7.31
CA ASP A 28 20.57 14.63 7.34
C ASP A 28 21.31 15.05 6.06
N HIS A 29 22.15 14.16 5.51
CA HIS A 29 22.78 14.41 4.22
C HIS A 29 21.76 14.53 3.09
N LEU A 30 20.83 13.58 2.99
CA LEU A 30 19.77 13.59 1.98
C LEU A 30 18.85 14.83 2.10
N ALA A 31 18.50 15.19 3.33
CA ALA A 31 17.72 16.39 3.64
C ALA A 31 18.40 17.66 3.09
N ARG A 32 19.70 17.83 3.35
CA ARG A 32 20.48 18.97 2.82
C ARG A 32 20.56 18.99 1.30
N GLN A 33 20.77 17.84 0.66
CA GLN A 33 20.86 17.77 -0.80
C GLN A 33 19.54 18.08 -1.50
N THR A 34 18.42 17.75 -0.87
CA THR A 34 17.07 17.95 -1.42
C THR A 34 16.41 19.24 -0.97
N GLY A 35 17.01 19.99 -0.04
CA GLY A 35 16.42 21.20 0.53
C GLY A 35 15.20 20.94 1.42
N ARG A 36 15.11 19.75 2.00
CA ARG A 36 13.96 19.29 2.81
C ARG A 36 14.35 19.12 4.27
N GLN A 37 13.35 19.05 5.16
CA GLN A 37 13.59 18.73 6.57
C GLN A 37 13.73 17.21 6.76
N PRO A 38 14.62 16.73 7.66
CA PRO A 38 14.76 15.30 7.96
C PRO A 38 13.45 14.62 8.38
N SER A 39 12.62 15.32 9.16
CA SER A 39 11.30 14.85 9.60
C SER A 39 10.36 14.61 8.42
N ALA A 40 10.36 15.48 7.42
CA ALA A 40 9.53 15.33 6.22
C ALA A 40 9.94 14.09 5.40
N LEU A 41 11.25 13.82 5.30
CA LEU A 41 11.76 12.62 4.64
C LEU A 41 11.45 11.35 5.44
N ALA A 42 11.52 11.41 6.77
CA ALA A 42 11.14 10.30 7.63
C ALA A 42 9.65 9.96 7.52
N ILE A 43 8.78 10.97 7.51
CA ILE A 43 7.33 10.79 7.31
C ILE A 43 7.09 10.14 5.95
N GLU A 44 7.66 10.67 4.87
CA GLU A 44 7.50 10.10 3.54
C GLU A 44 7.94 8.64 3.46
N ALA A 45 9.09 8.31 4.06
CA ALA A 45 9.61 6.95 4.07
C ALA A 45 8.68 5.99 4.83
N VAL A 46 8.18 6.41 5.99
CA VAL A 46 7.24 5.61 6.80
C VAL A 46 5.90 5.45 6.07
N THR A 47 5.34 6.53 5.53
CA THR A 47 4.10 6.50 4.74
C THR A 47 4.23 5.53 3.58
N THR A 48 5.27 5.69 2.76
CA THR A 48 5.51 4.84 1.59
C THR A 48 5.66 3.37 1.97
N TYR A 49 6.33 3.08 3.08
CA TYR A 49 6.47 1.71 3.58
C TYR A 49 5.12 1.13 4.01
N VAL A 50 4.35 1.85 4.84
CA VAL A 50 3.08 1.35 5.38
C VAL A 50 2.04 1.18 4.27
N GLU A 51 1.92 2.15 3.36
CA GLU A 51 0.99 2.09 2.22
C GLU A 51 1.32 0.93 1.27
N ARG A 52 2.60 0.56 1.15
CA ARG A 52 3.01 -0.60 0.36
C ARG A 52 2.74 -1.92 1.07
N GLU A 53 3.09 -2.02 2.35
CA GLU A 53 3.10 -3.30 3.06
C GLU A 53 1.71 -3.72 3.57
N LEU A 54 0.89 -2.77 4.01
CA LEU A 54 -0.41 -3.10 4.63
C LEU A 54 -1.36 -3.82 3.65
N PRO A 55 -1.53 -3.38 2.39
CA PRO A 55 -2.37 -4.10 1.43
C PRO A 55 -1.86 -5.51 1.12
N ILE A 56 -0.53 -5.73 1.14
CA ILE A 56 0.08 -7.04 0.92
C ILE A 56 -0.31 -7.98 2.06
N VAL A 57 -0.12 -7.54 3.31
CA VAL A 57 -0.47 -8.31 4.50
C VAL A 57 -1.97 -8.64 4.50
N GLU A 58 -2.82 -7.64 4.24
CA GLU A 58 -4.27 -7.82 4.20
C GLU A 58 -4.72 -8.78 3.08
N SER A 59 -4.11 -8.68 1.90
CA SER A 59 -4.38 -9.58 0.77
C SER A 59 -4.04 -11.03 1.12
N ILE A 60 -2.87 -11.26 1.73
CA ILE A 60 -2.46 -12.59 2.18
C ILE A 60 -3.43 -13.14 3.23
N GLN A 61 -3.80 -12.34 4.23
CA GLN A 61 -4.73 -12.75 5.28
C GLN A 61 -6.10 -13.12 4.71
N ARG A 62 -6.59 -12.34 3.74
CA ARG A 62 -7.85 -12.61 3.04
C ARG A 62 -7.78 -13.91 2.24
N GLY A 63 -6.74 -14.10 1.44
CA GLY A 63 -6.54 -15.33 0.67
C GLY A 63 -6.47 -16.57 1.57
N LEU A 64 -5.77 -16.49 2.70
CA LEU A 64 -5.74 -17.56 3.68
C LEU A 64 -7.13 -17.85 4.30
N ALA A 65 -7.94 -16.82 4.52
CA ALA A 65 -9.31 -16.98 5.00
C ALA A 65 -10.22 -17.61 3.92
N ASP A 66 -10.04 -17.26 2.66
CA ASP A 66 -10.77 -17.84 1.53
C ASP A 66 -10.44 -19.31 1.36
N VAL A 67 -9.15 -19.68 1.43
CA VAL A 67 -8.71 -21.09 1.42
C VAL A 67 -9.36 -21.87 2.57
N ARG A 68 -9.32 -21.34 3.81
CA ARG A 68 -9.93 -22.01 4.96
C ARG A 68 -11.45 -22.17 4.84
N ALA A 69 -12.11 -21.21 4.21
CA ALA A 69 -13.56 -21.24 4.00
C ALA A 69 -13.98 -22.01 2.73
N GLY A 70 -13.03 -22.56 1.97
CA GLY A 70 -13.30 -23.23 0.69
C GLY A 70 -13.77 -22.28 -0.42
N ARG A 71 -13.56 -20.96 -0.28
CA ARG A 71 -13.89 -19.95 -1.31
C ARG A 71 -12.77 -19.83 -2.36
N VAL A 72 -12.34 -20.97 -2.90
CA VAL A 72 -11.30 -21.03 -3.92
C VAL A 72 -11.79 -21.86 -5.10
N THR A 73 -11.41 -21.46 -6.30
CA THR A 73 -11.73 -22.20 -7.52
C THR A 73 -10.57 -23.13 -7.89
N PRO A 74 -10.83 -24.41 -8.24
CA PRO A 74 -9.80 -25.31 -8.73
C PRO A 74 -9.08 -24.76 -9.96
N HIS A 75 -7.78 -25.05 -10.06
CA HIS A 75 -6.95 -24.51 -11.16
C HIS A 75 -7.48 -24.86 -12.55
N ALA A 76 -7.97 -26.09 -12.76
CA ALA A 76 -8.51 -26.52 -14.05
C ALA A 76 -9.71 -25.66 -14.48
N GLU A 77 -10.65 -25.40 -13.57
CA GLU A 77 -11.83 -24.57 -13.85
C GLU A 77 -11.46 -23.12 -14.19
N VAL A 78 -10.40 -22.59 -13.56
CA VAL A 78 -9.88 -21.25 -13.87
C VAL A 78 -9.31 -21.21 -15.29
N MET A 79 -8.51 -22.22 -15.68
CA MET A 79 -7.92 -22.29 -17.02
C MET A 79 -9.00 -22.43 -18.10
N ASP A 80 -9.99 -23.30 -17.88
CA ASP A 80 -11.13 -23.45 -18.79
C ASP A 80 -11.88 -22.12 -18.99
N SER A 81 -12.07 -21.35 -17.91
CA SER A 81 -12.71 -20.03 -17.99
C SER A 81 -11.87 -19.00 -18.75
N ILE A 82 -10.55 -18.99 -18.56
CA ILE A 82 -9.63 -18.10 -19.27
C ILE A 82 -9.63 -18.41 -20.77
N ASP A 83 -9.53 -19.68 -21.14
CA ASP A 83 -9.53 -20.12 -22.54
C ASP A 83 -10.83 -19.72 -23.24
N ALA A 84 -11.97 -19.87 -22.56
CA ALA A 84 -13.27 -19.44 -23.07
C ALA A 84 -13.36 -17.93 -23.31
N LEU A 85 -12.81 -17.11 -22.40
CA LEU A 85 -12.77 -15.65 -22.53
C LEU A 85 -11.90 -15.22 -23.72
N ILE A 86 -10.73 -15.83 -23.89
CA ILE A 86 -9.83 -15.57 -25.02
C ILE A 86 -10.52 -15.92 -26.34
N ALA A 87 -11.15 -17.10 -26.42
CA ALA A 87 -11.86 -17.53 -27.62
C ALA A 87 -13.03 -16.60 -27.97
N ALA A 88 -13.74 -16.08 -26.98
CA ALA A 88 -14.83 -15.12 -27.18
C ALA A 88 -14.31 -13.77 -27.74
N ALA A 89 -13.18 -13.27 -27.21
CA ALA A 89 -12.57 -12.02 -27.67
C ALA A 89 -12.01 -12.10 -29.10
N GLN A 90 -11.65 -13.30 -29.57
CA GLN A 90 -11.11 -13.52 -30.92
C GLN A 90 -12.19 -13.71 -31.99
N ARG A 91 -13.46 -13.89 -31.62
CA ARG A 91 -14.53 -13.95 -32.63
C ARG A 91 -14.77 -12.53 -33.17
N PRO A 92 -14.61 -12.30 -34.49
CA PRO A 92 -14.96 -11.01 -35.06
C PRO A 92 -16.45 -10.78 -34.87
N GLU A 93 -16.80 -9.60 -34.36
CA GLU A 93 -18.19 -9.12 -34.31
C GLU A 93 -18.71 -9.14 -35.76
N SER A 94 -19.69 -10.01 -36.02
CA SER A 94 -20.24 -10.28 -37.35
C SER A 94 -21.35 -9.30 -37.68
#